data_AF-A0A3U4DQZ3-F1
#
_entry.id   AF-A0A3U4DQZ3-F1
#
_cell.length_a   1.000
_cell.length_b   1.000
_cell.length_c   1.000
_cell.angle_alpha   90.00
_cell.angle_beta   90.00
_cell.angle_gamma   90.00
#
_symmetry.space_group_name_H-M   'P 1'
#
loop_
_entity.id
_entity.type
_entity.pdbx_description
1 polymer ?
#
loop_
_entity_poly.entity_id
_entity_poly.type
_entity_poly.pdbx_seq_one_letter_code
_entity_poly.pdbx_strand_id
1 'polypeptide(L)'
;MSQSEYTSILKCTPWLAKFLTRRGLKQPDHRPLYEYHATSEEYDELKWLLRSIGVPDGYKSDKGYAACFTLFCSEWYRRDYEREYGWAWEPIYKTIGISASSSEMGKIIPKGLDGYWGRPVRFYDTERRNFLGSLFSE
;
A
#
# COMPACT_ATOMS: atom_id res chain seq x y z
N MET A 1 0.61 -3.40 22.98
CA MET A 1 0.90 -3.63 21.56
C MET A 1 0.20 -4.92 21.18
N SER A 2 -0.65 -4.90 20.14
CA SER A 2 -1.39 -6.08 19.70
C SER A 2 -0.48 -7.05 18.94
N GLN A 3 -0.85 -8.33 18.88
CA GLN A 3 -0.07 -9.35 18.18
C GLN A 3 0.00 -9.09 16.66
N SER A 4 -1.03 -8.46 16.08
CA SER A 4 -1.04 -8.05 14.67
C SER A 4 -0.05 -6.90 14.39
N GLU A 5 0.04 -5.90 15.27
CA GLU A 5 0.97 -4.77 15.13
C GLU A 5 2.45 -5.22 15.12
N TYR A 6 2.84 -6.07 16.07
CA TYR A 6 4.20 -6.63 16.10
C TYR A 6 4.51 -7.44 14.84
N THR A 7 3.54 -8.24 14.37
CA THR A 7 3.69 -9.05 13.17
C THR A 7 3.88 -8.19 11.93
N SER A 8 3.16 -7.07 11.85
CA SER A 8 3.30 -6.10 10.77
C SER A 8 4.71 -5.50 10.70
N ILE A 9 5.21 -4.96 11.80
CA ILE A 9 6.53 -4.31 11.85
C ILE A 9 7.64 -5.31 11.47
N LEU A 10 7.57 -6.52 12.05
CA LEU A 10 8.56 -7.56 11.85
C LEU A 10 8.58 -8.14 10.43
N LYS A 11 7.50 -7.98 9.66
CA LYS A 11 7.42 -8.51 8.29
C LYS A 11 7.54 -7.44 7.22
N CYS A 12 6.83 -6.31 7.34
CA CYS A 12 6.79 -5.26 6.31
C CYS A 12 8.11 -4.49 6.20
N THR A 13 8.72 -4.12 7.32
CA THR A 13 9.97 -3.33 7.29
C THR A 13 11.12 -4.09 6.62
N PRO A 14 11.38 -5.38 6.97
CA PRO A 14 12.41 -6.15 6.26
C PRO A 14 12.09 -6.39 4.79
N TRP A 15 10.81 -6.61 4.46
CA TRP A 15 10.40 -6.79 3.06
C TRP A 15 10.70 -5.53 2.23
N LEU A 16 10.34 -4.33 2.74
CA LEU A 16 10.64 -3.06 2.07
C LEU A 16 12.14 -2.81 1.93
N ALA A 17 12.93 -3.11 2.97
CA ALA A 17 14.38 -2.97 2.91
C ALA A 17 14.99 -3.86 1.81
N LYS A 18 14.54 -5.12 1.71
CA LYS A 18 14.93 -6.05 0.62
C LYS A 18 14.49 -5.51 -0.74
N PHE A 19 13.25 -5.05 -0.85
CA PHE A 19 12.69 -4.47 -2.07
C PHE A 19 13.52 -3.29 -2.58
N LEU A 20 13.84 -2.32 -1.72
CA LEU A 20 14.67 -1.16 -2.07
C LEU A 20 16.12 -1.52 -2.37
N THR A 21 16.72 -2.41 -1.58
CA THR A 21 18.12 -2.84 -1.76
C THR A 21 18.33 -3.50 -3.12
N ARG A 22 17.37 -4.31 -3.60
CA ARG A 22 17.41 -4.91 -4.95
C ARG A 22 17.47 -3.86 -6.07
N ARG A 23 17.03 -2.64 -5.79
CA ARG A 23 17.03 -1.48 -6.70
C ARG A 23 18.21 -0.53 -6.44
N GLY A 24 19.15 -0.91 -5.58
CA GLY A 24 20.28 -0.06 -5.19
C GLY A 24 19.90 1.13 -4.30
N LEU A 25 18.71 1.11 -3.70
CA LEU A 25 18.18 2.19 -2.88
C LEU A 25 18.29 1.85 -1.38
N LYS A 26 18.69 2.84 -0.58
CA LYS A 26 18.68 2.74 0.90
C LYS A 26 17.37 3.25 1.51
N GLN A 27 16.66 4.10 0.78
CA GLN A 27 15.39 4.72 1.14
C GLN A 27 14.60 5.03 -0.13
N PRO A 28 13.28 5.26 -0.05
CA PRO A 28 12.50 5.79 -1.16
C PRO A 28 13.08 7.09 -1.69
N ASP A 29 13.00 7.30 -2.99
CA ASP A 29 13.53 8.48 -3.69
C ASP A 29 12.45 9.31 -4.37
N HIS A 30 11.20 9.16 -3.91
CA HIS A 30 10.04 9.95 -4.32
C HIS A 30 9.59 9.76 -5.76
N ARG A 31 10.17 8.80 -6.51
CA ARG A 31 9.62 8.38 -7.80
C ARG A 31 8.22 7.77 -7.63
N PRO A 32 7.37 7.82 -8.67
CA PRO A 32 6.11 7.07 -8.71
C PRO A 32 6.32 5.59 -8.37
N LEU A 33 5.34 4.96 -7.70
CA LEU A 33 5.44 3.56 -7.27
C LEU A 33 5.64 2.59 -8.43
N TYR A 34 5.06 2.83 -9.61
CA TYR A 34 5.24 2.00 -10.80
C TYR A 34 6.69 1.98 -11.30
N GLU A 35 7.45 3.06 -11.06
CA GLU A 35 8.86 3.18 -11.48
C GLU A 35 9.81 2.38 -10.58
N TYR A 36 9.32 1.82 -9.47
CA TYR A 36 10.08 0.81 -8.74
C TYR A 36 10.07 -0.54 -9.46
N HIS A 37 9.20 -0.76 -10.46
CA HIS A 37 9.14 -2.00 -11.24
C HIS A 37 9.14 -3.26 -10.34
N ALA A 38 8.13 -3.39 -9.48
CA ALA A 38 7.98 -4.59 -8.66
C ALA A 38 7.91 -5.82 -9.58
N THR A 39 8.66 -6.89 -9.26
CA THR A 39 8.58 -8.14 -10.04
C THR A 39 7.27 -8.87 -9.74
N SER A 40 6.91 -9.86 -10.56
CA SER A 40 5.72 -10.68 -10.28
C SER A 40 5.86 -11.45 -8.97
N GLU A 41 7.05 -11.93 -8.64
CA GLU A 41 7.33 -12.61 -7.37
C GLU A 41 7.19 -11.65 -6.18
N GLU A 42 7.71 -10.42 -6.30
CA GLU A 42 7.56 -9.40 -5.25
C GLU A 42 6.09 -9.01 -5.06
N TYR A 43 5.33 -8.92 -6.15
CA TYR A 43 3.90 -8.65 -6.09
C TYR A 43 3.13 -9.78 -5.37
N ASP A 44 3.45 -11.04 -5.66
CA ASP A 44 2.85 -12.19 -4.98
C ASP A 44 3.27 -12.27 -3.51
N GLU A 45 4.56 -12.06 -3.19
CA GLU A 45 5.06 -11.96 -1.82
C GLU A 45 4.30 -10.88 -1.04
N LEU A 46 4.05 -9.72 -1.66
CA LEU A 46 3.36 -8.59 -1.06
C LEU A 46 1.88 -8.90 -0.78
N LYS A 47 1.18 -9.59 -1.70
CA LYS A 47 -0.20 -10.07 -1.48
C LYS A 47 -0.28 -11.00 -0.27
N TRP A 48 0.61 -12.01 -0.21
CA TRP A 48 0.66 -12.95 0.91
C TRP A 48 0.97 -12.27 2.23
N LEU A 49 1.93 -11.34 2.22
CA LEU A 49 2.32 -10.56 3.38
C LEU A 49 1.13 -9.80 3.97
N LEU A 50 0.46 -8.98 3.14
CA LEU A 50 -0.68 -8.16 3.57
C LEU A 50 -1.86 -9.03 4.04
N ARG A 51 -2.16 -10.11 3.31
CA ARG A 51 -3.19 -11.08 3.70
C ARG A 51 -2.90 -11.71 5.06
N SER A 52 -1.64 -12.04 5.34
CA SER A 52 -1.24 -12.67 6.62
C SER A 52 -1.32 -11.74 7.82
N ILE A 53 -1.26 -10.42 7.59
CA ILE A 53 -1.36 -9.40 8.63
C ILE A 53 -2.82 -9.00 8.86
N GLY A 54 -3.62 -8.97 7.80
CA GLY A 54 -4.97 -8.40 7.84
C GLY A 54 -4.94 -6.88 7.96
N VAL A 55 -6.03 -6.29 8.41
CA VAL A 55 -6.07 -4.86 8.77
C VAL A 55 -5.57 -4.71 10.21
N PRO A 56 -4.48 -3.98 10.46
CA PRO A 56 -3.96 -3.83 11.83
C PRO A 56 -4.91 -3.00 12.71
N ASP A 57 -5.35 -3.56 13.83
CA ASP A 57 -6.12 -2.87 14.87
C ASP A 57 -5.22 -2.01 15.78
N GLY A 58 -5.65 -0.78 16.09
CA GLY A 58 -4.99 0.08 17.09
C GLY A 58 -4.05 1.14 16.52
N TYR A 59 -3.69 2.14 17.35
CA TYR A 59 -3.11 3.43 16.94
C TYR A 59 -1.75 3.33 16.25
N LYS A 60 -1.83 3.22 14.92
CA LYS A 60 -0.98 3.77 13.84
C LYS A 60 -0.74 2.61 12.89
N SER A 61 -1.45 2.61 11.75
CA SER A 61 -1.01 1.94 10.52
C SER A 61 0.53 1.96 10.50
N ASP A 62 1.17 0.81 10.67
CA ASP A 62 2.63 0.80 10.73
C ASP A 62 3.14 1.46 9.44
N LYS A 63 4.20 2.27 9.51
CA LYS A 63 4.70 2.95 8.32
C LYS A 63 5.12 1.92 7.26
N GLY A 64 5.68 0.80 7.69
CA GLY A 64 6.00 -0.34 6.82
C GLY A 64 4.74 -0.94 6.19
N TYR A 65 3.72 -1.27 6.99
CA TYR A 65 2.44 -1.76 6.44
C TYR A 65 1.82 -0.79 5.45
N ALA A 66 1.75 0.49 5.80
CA ALA A 66 1.16 1.51 4.96
C ALA A 66 1.90 1.63 3.64
N ALA A 67 3.23 1.59 3.65
CA ALA A 67 4.05 1.60 2.46
C ALA A 67 3.85 0.36 1.58
N CYS A 68 3.83 -0.83 2.19
CA CYS A 68 3.52 -2.09 1.51
C CYS A 68 2.12 -2.05 0.88
N PHE A 69 1.13 -1.56 1.61
CA PHE A 69 -0.25 -1.48 1.16
C PHE A 69 -0.42 -0.52 -0.03
N THR A 70 0.20 0.66 0.02
CA THR A 70 0.12 1.62 -1.09
C THR A 70 0.85 1.11 -2.34
N LEU A 71 2.02 0.48 -2.17
CA LEU A 71 2.73 -0.18 -3.28
C LEU A 71 1.91 -1.30 -3.89
N PHE A 72 1.28 -2.13 -3.06
CA PHE A 72 0.38 -3.19 -3.51
C PHE A 72 -0.78 -2.63 -4.32
N CYS A 73 -1.44 -1.56 -3.85
CA CYS A 73 -2.59 -1.00 -4.56
C CYS A 73 -2.20 -0.40 -5.93
N SER A 74 -1.07 0.30 -6.02
CA SER A 74 -0.55 0.80 -7.31
C SER A 74 -0.25 -0.36 -8.27
N GLU A 75 0.43 -1.41 -7.80
CA GLU A 75 0.72 -2.59 -8.62
C GLU A 75 -0.55 -3.37 -8.99
N TRP A 76 -1.54 -3.46 -8.11
CA TRP A 76 -2.84 -4.06 -8.41
C TRP A 76 -3.55 -3.30 -9.53
N TYR A 77 -3.53 -1.96 -9.49
CA TYR A 77 -4.09 -1.17 -10.59
C TYR A 77 -3.39 -1.40 -11.92
N ARG A 78 -2.09 -1.66 -11.91
CA ARG A 78 -1.30 -1.91 -13.12
C ARG A 78 -1.48 -3.33 -13.68
N ARG A 79 -1.72 -4.31 -12.82
CA ARG A 79 -1.68 -5.75 -13.16
C ARG A 79 -3.06 -6.39 -13.26
N ASP A 80 -3.94 -6.04 -12.33
CA ASP A 80 -5.16 -6.79 -12.04
C ASP A 80 -6.43 -5.96 -12.28
N TYR A 81 -6.31 -4.66 -12.55
CA TYR A 81 -7.48 -3.82 -12.79
C TYR A 81 -8.16 -4.12 -14.13
N GLU A 82 -9.43 -4.47 -14.06
CA GLU A 82 -10.35 -4.60 -15.19
C GLU A 82 -11.44 -3.53 -15.12
N ARG A 83 -11.97 -3.12 -16.28
CA ARG A 83 -12.98 -2.06 -16.36
C ARG A 83 -14.23 -2.35 -15.53
N GLU A 84 -14.60 -3.63 -15.40
CA GLU A 84 -15.77 -4.06 -14.63
C GLU A 84 -15.67 -3.82 -13.12
N TYR A 85 -14.45 -3.71 -12.59
CA TYR A 85 -14.21 -3.43 -11.17
C TYR A 85 -14.55 -2.00 -10.78
N GLY A 86 -14.55 -1.07 -11.75
CA GLY A 86 -14.86 0.33 -11.52
C GLY A 86 -13.97 1.00 -10.46
N TRP A 87 -14.45 2.10 -9.90
CA TRP A 87 -13.70 2.89 -8.91
C TRP A 87 -14.03 2.45 -7.49
N ALA A 88 -13.58 1.25 -7.11
CA ALA A 88 -13.96 0.63 -5.83
C ALA A 88 -12.77 0.00 -5.11
N TRP A 89 -12.84 -0.02 -3.77
CA TRP A 89 -11.89 -0.73 -2.92
C TRP A 89 -12.14 -2.23 -2.84
N GLU A 90 -13.38 -2.67 -3.04
CA GLU A 90 -13.80 -4.06 -2.88
C GLU A 90 -12.93 -5.07 -3.65
N PRO A 91 -12.55 -4.85 -4.92
CA PRO A 91 -11.70 -5.77 -5.66
C PRO A 91 -10.28 -5.88 -5.08
N ILE A 92 -9.71 -4.77 -4.60
CA ILE A 92 -8.41 -4.71 -3.93
C ILE A 92 -8.49 -5.51 -2.62
N TYR A 93 -9.52 -5.26 -1.82
CA TYR A 93 -9.77 -5.93 -0.55
C TYR A 93 -9.93 -7.44 -0.71
N LYS A 94 -10.70 -7.86 -1.72
CA LYS A 94 -10.93 -9.28 -2.05
C LYS A 94 -9.62 -9.99 -2.43
N THR A 95 -8.71 -9.31 -3.13
CA THR A 95 -7.43 -9.89 -3.57
C THR A 95 -6.54 -10.34 -2.41
N ILE A 96 -6.54 -9.59 -1.31
CA ILE A 96 -5.76 -9.89 -0.10
C ILE A 96 -6.61 -10.38 1.07
N GLY A 97 -7.93 -10.57 0.88
CA GLY A 97 -8.84 -11.12 1.88
C GLY A 97 -9.00 -10.24 3.12
N ILE A 98 -9.06 -8.91 2.95
CA ILE A 98 -9.29 -7.96 4.05
C ILE A 98 -10.62 -7.23 3.88
N SER A 99 -11.04 -6.48 4.89
CA SER A 99 -12.09 -5.46 4.79
C SER A 99 -11.71 -4.28 5.66
N ALA A 100 -11.73 -3.07 5.11
CA ALA A 100 -11.32 -1.85 5.80
C ALA A 100 -12.29 -0.70 5.54
N SER A 101 -12.55 0.07 6.59
CA SER A 101 -13.36 1.28 6.58
C SER A 101 -12.64 2.46 5.93
N SER A 102 -13.41 3.46 5.50
CA SER A 102 -12.89 4.74 5.01
C SER A 102 -12.00 5.46 6.04
N SER A 103 -12.25 5.26 7.34
CA SER A 103 -11.45 5.83 8.42
C SER A 103 -10.06 5.20 8.49
N GLU A 104 -9.97 3.87 8.29
CA GLU A 104 -8.69 3.16 8.22
C GLU A 104 -7.91 3.55 6.97
N MET A 105 -8.57 3.61 5.80
CA MET A 105 -7.93 4.10 4.58
C MET A 105 -7.45 5.54 4.72
N GLY A 106 -8.21 6.38 5.42
CA GLY A 106 -7.84 7.75 5.75
C GLY A 106 -6.56 7.90 6.58
N LYS A 107 -6.10 6.81 7.22
CA LYS A 107 -4.86 6.73 7.99
C LYS A 107 -3.75 5.95 7.26
N ILE A 108 -4.11 4.91 6.51
CA ILE A 108 -3.17 4.04 5.81
C ILE A 108 -2.59 4.76 4.59
N ILE A 109 -3.43 5.31 3.72
CA ILE A 109 -2.98 5.85 2.42
C ILE A 109 -2.03 7.04 2.58
N PRO A 110 -2.35 8.09 3.38
CA PRO A 110 -1.41 9.20 3.56
C PRO A 110 -0.10 8.76 4.20
N LYS A 111 -0.14 7.79 5.13
CA LYS A 111 1.09 7.35 5.79
C LYS A 111 2.00 6.54 4.86
N GLY A 112 1.43 5.77 3.94
CA GLY A 112 2.21 5.05 2.93
C GLY A 112 2.77 6.02 1.90
N LEU A 113 1.89 6.78 1.22
CA LEU A 113 2.29 7.69 0.16
C LEU A 113 3.17 8.83 0.68
N ASP A 114 2.62 9.75 1.47
CA ASP A 114 3.36 10.92 1.94
C ASP A 114 4.39 10.53 3.02
N GLY A 115 3.97 9.71 3.98
CA GLY A 115 4.80 9.37 5.14
C GLY A 115 6.00 8.44 4.87
N TYR A 116 5.98 7.62 3.81
CA TYR A 116 7.08 6.70 3.48
C TYR A 116 7.65 6.94 2.08
N TRP A 117 6.81 6.90 1.04
CA TRP A 117 7.26 7.06 -0.34
C TRP A 117 7.56 8.53 -0.69
N GLY A 118 7.09 9.49 0.11
CA GLY A 118 7.18 10.93 -0.16
C GLY A 118 6.40 11.34 -1.40
N ARG A 119 5.20 10.78 -1.55
CA ARG A 119 4.28 10.99 -2.67
C ARG A 119 3.03 11.71 -2.17
N PRO A 120 2.55 12.75 -2.86
CA PRO A 120 1.39 13.51 -2.40
C PRO A 120 0.10 12.70 -2.56
N VAL A 121 -0.84 12.88 -1.62
CA VAL A 121 -2.22 12.42 -1.79
C VAL A 121 -2.95 13.42 -2.67
N ARG A 122 -3.59 12.95 -3.74
CA ARG A 122 -4.43 13.77 -4.62
C ARG A 122 -5.75 14.12 -3.94
N PHE A 123 -6.32 15.23 -4.37
CA PHE A 123 -7.64 15.69 -3.94
C PHE A 123 -8.57 15.77 -5.15
N TYR A 124 -9.86 15.55 -4.94
CA TYR A 124 -10.89 15.96 -5.89
C TYR A 124 -11.01 17.49 -5.90
N ASP A 125 -11.66 18.04 -6.93
CA ASP A 125 -11.99 19.47 -7.01
C ASP A 125 -12.82 19.97 -5.81
N THR A 126 -13.47 19.05 -5.09
CA THR A 126 -14.24 19.30 -3.87
C THR A 126 -13.39 19.29 -2.58
N GLU A 127 -12.06 19.36 -2.69
CA GLU A 127 -11.08 19.27 -1.59
C GLU A 127 -11.12 17.95 -0.78
N ARG A 128 -11.91 16.97 -1.24
CA ARG A 128 -11.93 15.63 -0.65
C ARG A 128 -10.72 14.83 -1.11
N ARG A 129 -10.07 14.11 -0.21
CA ARG A 129 -8.94 13.22 -0.54
C ARG A 129 -9.37 12.14 -1.54
N ASN A 130 -8.67 12.06 -2.66
CA ASN A 130 -8.86 11.08 -3.72
C ASN A 130 -7.83 9.95 -3.56
N PHE A 131 -8.08 9.02 -2.63
CA PHE A 131 -7.13 7.95 -2.32
C PHE A 131 -6.93 6.97 -3.48
N LEU A 132 -8.01 6.46 -4.08
CA LEU A 132 -7.92 5.57 -5.23
C LEU A 132 -7.21 6.26 -6.40
N GLY A 133 -7.52 7.54 -6.65
CA GLY A 133 -6.88 8.30 -7.73
C GLY A 133 -5.42 8.64 -7.46
N SER A 134 -5.02 8.74 -6.19
CA SER A 134 -3.61 8.81 -5.83
C SER A 134 -2.93 7.52 -6.25
N LEU A 135 -3.40 6.37 -5.75
CA LEU A 135 -2.79 5.06 -6.00
C LEU A 135 -2.80 4.64 -7.47
N PHE A 136 -3.87 4.95 -8.19
CA PHE A 136 -3.99 4.67 -9.63
C PHE A 136 -2.98 5.47 -10.46
N SER A 137 -2.59 6.65 -9.98
CA SER A 137 -1.64 7.52 -10.68
C SER A 137 -0.18 7.29 -10.31
N GLU A 138 0.06 6.37 -9.37
CA GLU A 138 1.36 6.03 -8.83
C GLU A 138 1.99 4.85 -9.51
#